data_AF-A0A0K0DDF6-F1
#
_entry.id   AF-A0A0K0DDF6-F1
#
_cell.length_a   1.000
_cell.length_b   1.000
_cell.length_c   1.000
_cell.angle_alpha   90.00
_cell.angle_beta   90.00
_cell.angle_gamma   90.00
#
_symmetry.space_group_name_H-M   'P 1'
#
loop_
_entity.id
_entity.type
_entity.pdbx_description
1 polymer ?
#
loop_
_entity_poly.entity_id
_entity_poly.type
_entity_poly.pdbx_seq_one_letter_code
_entity_poly.pdbx_strand_id
1 'polypeptide(L)'
;MDSQGLSPREGLTSETVEDDAGQAALPLSRVRTIIGTVPDALPLSAEALFCIAKGAELFMENLVKNVSRQYGDHIDYDEVAEYVLENDELEYMHDFFPRRQTYEMALNHSRARDEE
;
A
#
# COMPACT_ATOMS: atom_id res chain seq x y z
N MET A 1 -25.22 -10.19 -50.99
CA MET A 1 -23.80 -10.58 -51.00
C MET A 1 -23.03 -9.39 -50.50
N ASP A 2 -22.65 -9.53 -49.24
CA ASP A 2 -22.04 -8.59 -48.34
C ASP A 2 -20.67 -8.11 -48.82
N SER A 3 -20.37 -6.84 -48.57
CA SER A 3 -19.03 -6.39 -48.22
C SER A 3 -19.15 -5.08 -47.44
N GLN A 4 -18.70 -5.15 -46.21
CA GLN A 4 -18.98 -4.27 -45.09
C GLN A 4 -18.24 -2.93 -45.20
N GLY A 5 -18.89 -1.90 -44.64
CA GLY A 5 -18.31 -0.58 -44.41
C GLY A 5 -17.15 -0.64 -43.43
N LEU A 6 -16.08 0.08 -43.76
CA LEU A 6 -14.98 0.35 -42.84
C LEU A 6 -15.42 1.49 -41.91
N SER A 7 -15.81 1.13 -40.70
CA SER A 7 -16.04 2.07 -39.59
C SER A 7 -14.69 2.59 -39.08
N PRO A 8 -14.47 3.91 -38.99
CA PRO A 8 -13.36 4.47 -38.22
C PRO A 8 -13.54 4.11 -36.75
N ARG A 9 -12.54 3.47 -36.16
CA ARG A 9 -12.50 3.07 -34.75
C ARG A 9 -12.73 4.29 -33.84
N GLU A 10 -13.95 4.41 -33.32
CA GLU A 10 -14.28 5.29 -32.20
C GLU A 10 -13.71 4.71 -30.90
N GLY A 11 -13.07 5.58 -30.10
CA GLY A 11 -12.99 5.41 -28.65
C GLY A 11 -11.78 4.66 -28.08
N LEU A 12 -10.59 5.26 -28.13
CA LEU A 12 -9.74 5.27 -26.93
C LEU A 12 -9.98 6.63 -26.28
N THR A 13 -11.03 6.70 -25.46
CA THR A 13 -11.17 7.81 -24.52
C THR A 13 -9.92 7.80 -23.66
N SER A 14 -9.08 8.82 -23.83
CA SER A 14 -8.15 9.27 -22.80
C SER A 14 -8.91 9.15 -21.47
N GLU A 15 -8.51 8.21 -20.62
CA GLU A 15 -8.89 8.27 -19.22
C GLU A 15 -8.42 9.65 -18.78
N THR A 16 -9.39 10.53 -18.59
CA THR A 16 -9.17 11.79 -17.93
C THR A 16 -8.76 11.37 -16.53
N VAL A 17 -7.46 11.44 -16.25
CA VAL A 17 -7.00 11.53 -14.88
C VAL A 17 -7.63 12.83 -14.41
N GLU A 18 -8.83 12.73 -13.81
CA GLU A 18 -9.43 13.87 -13.13
C GLU A 18 -8.37 14.37 -12.16
N ASP A 19 -7.96 15.62 -12.32
CA ASP A 19 -6.95 16.24 -11.49
C ASP A 19 -7.54 16.40 -10.09
N ASP A 20 -7.42 15.33 -9.30
CA ASP A 20 -7.90 15.19 -7.93
C ASP A 20 -6.99 15.91 -6.93
N ALA A 21 -6.21 16.90 -7.38
CA ALA A 21 -5.23 17.63 -6.57
C ALA A 21 -5.82 18.26 -5.29
N GLY A 22 -7.16 18.38 -5.19
CA GLY A 22 -7.88 18.88 -4.03
C GLY A 22 -8.56 17.82 -3.15
N GLN A 23 -8.55 16.53 -3.51
CA GLN A 23 -9.22 15.49 -2.72
C GLN A 23 -8.24 14.37 -2.29
N ALA A 24 -8.60 13.76 -1.18
CA ALA A 24 -7.92 12.59 -0.65
C ALA A 24 -8.81 11.37 -0.94
N ALA A 25 -8.19 10.32 -1.48
CA ALA A 25 -8.86 9.03 -1.68
C ALA A 25 -9.13 8.35 -0.32
N LEU A 26 -8.25 8.57 0.66
CA LEU A 26 -8.43 8.07 2.02
C LEU A 26 -9.44 8.96 2.81
N PRO A 27 -10.40 8.37 3.54
CA PRO A 27 -11.36 9.15 4.32
C PRO A 27 -10.67 9.90 5.46
N LEU A 28 -10.65 11.23 5.42
CA LEU A 28 -9.95 12.06 6.42
C LEU A 28 -10.40 11.79 7.86
N SER A 29 -11.67 11.43 8.08
CA SER A 29 -12.19 11.06 9.40
C SER A 29 -11.52 9.79 9.96
N ARG A 30 -11.23 8.81 9.09
CA ARG A 30 -10.51 7.59 9.45
C ARG A 30 -9.05 7.87 9.73
N VAL A 31 -8.40 8.66 8.87
CA VAL A 31 -7.01 9.08 9.05
C VAL A 31 -6.84 9.79 10.40
N ARG A 32 -7.74 10.74 10.73
CA ARG A 32 -7.73 11.44 12.03
C ARG A 32 -7.87 10.47 13.20
N THR A 33 -8.76 9.48 13.09
CA THR A 33 -8.98 8.49 14.16
C THR A 33 -7.74 7.65 14.39
N ILE A 34 -7.06 7.20 13.31
CA ILE A 34 -5.83 6.42 13.39
C ILE A 34 -4.71 7.23 14.04
N ILE A 35 -4.50 8.49 13.62
CA ILE A 35 -3.47 9.33 14.24
C ILE A 35 -3.78 9.57 15.73
N GLY A 36 -5.05 9.66 16.10
CA GLY A 36 -5.48 9.80 17.49
C GLY A 36 -5.18 8.58 18.37
N THR A 37 -4.82 7.42 17.82
CA THR A 37 -4.37 6.28 18.63
C THR A 37 -2.90 6.39 19.04
N VAL A 38 -2.15 7.36 18.48
CA VAL A 38 -0.76 7.61 18.85
C VAL A 38 -0.72 8.37 20.19
N PRO A 39 0.00 7.86 21.20
CA PRO A 39 0.17 8.56 22.48
C PRO A 39 0.76 9.97 22.28
N ASP A 40 0.26 10.94 23.04
CA ASP A 40 0.73 12.32 23.03
C ASP A 40 0.67 13.03 21.66
N ALA A 41 -0.23 12.59 20.78
CA ALA A 41 -0.43 13.22 19.48
C ALA A 41 -0.82 14.70 19.62
N LEU A 42 -0.10 15.57 18.90
CA LEU A 42 -0.41 17.00 18.85
C LEU A 42 -1.71 17.26 18.08
N PRO A 43 -2.46 18.32 18.41
CA PRO A 43 -3.61 18.75 17.62
C PRO A 43 -3.24 18.98 16.15
N LEU A 44 -4.00 18.37 15.23
CA LEU A 44 -3.77 18.48 13.78
C LEU A 44 -4.67 19.55 13.14
N SER A 45 -4.08 20.39 12.30
CA SER A 45 -4.83 21.26 11.38
C SER A 45 -5.50 20.45 10.27
N ALA A 46 -6.43 21.06 9.53
CA ALA A 46 -7.09 20.41 8.41
C ALA A 46 -6.12 20.12 7.26
N GLU A 47 -5.20 21.04 7.00
CA GLU A 47 -4.17 20.95 5.97
C GLU A 47 -3.16 19.85 6.30
N ALA A 48 -2.72 19.77 7.56
CA ALA A 48 -1.83 18.69 8.00
C ALA A 48 -2.48 17.32 7.84
N LEU A 49 -3.77 17.20 8.22
CA LEU A 49 -4.53 15.96 8.04
C LEU A 49 -4.64 15.55 6.56
N PHE A 50 -4.87 16.52 5.67
CA PHE A 50 -4.90 16.28 4.23
C PHE A 50 -3.53 15.83 3.70
N CYS A 51 -2.46 16.52 4.07
CA CYS A 51 -1.09 16.15 3.67
C CYS A 51 -0.72 14.74 4.13
N ILE A 52 -1.09 14.35 5.35
CA ILE A 52 -0.84 12.99 5.85
C ILE A 52 -1.62 11.96 5.02
N ALA A 53 -2.89 12.24 4.69
CA ALA A 53 -3.69 11.36 3.84
C ALA A 53 -3.06 11.17 2.46
N LYS A 54 -2.70 12.27 1.77
CA LYS A 54 -2.01 12.19 0.46
C LYS A 54 -0.65 11.52 0.56
N GLY A 55 0.10 11.78 1.63
CA GLY A 55 1.38 11.13 1.90
C GLY A 55 1.23 9.62 2.01
N ALA A 56 0.22 9.13 2.73
CA ALA A 56 -0.07 7.71 2.86
C ALA A 56 -0.50 7.07 1.51
N GLU A 57 -1.28 7.78 0.70
CA GLU A 57 -1.66 7.32 -0.65
C GLU A 57 -0.44 7.16 -1.55
N LEU A 58 0.39 8.20 -1.65
CA LEU A 58 1.62 8.17 -2.44
C LEU A 58 2.62 7.14 -1.93
N PHE A 59 2.67 6.95 -0.61
CA PHE A 59 3.49 5.92 0.01
C PHE A 59 3.06 4.52 -0.46
N MET A 60 1.76 4.19 -0.40
CA MET A 60 1.25 2.89 -0.86
C MET A 60 1.52 2.68 -2.35
N GLU A 61 1.30 3.70 -3.18
CA GLU A 61 1.59 3.63 -4.62
C GLU A 61 3.08 3.37 -4.88
N ASN A 62 3.97 4.09 -4.20
CA ASN A 62 5.41 3.92 -4.32
C ASN A 62 5.86 2.52 -3.84
N LEU A 63 5.34 2.05 -2.71
CA LEU A 63 5.64 0.73 -2.18
C LEU A 63 5.27 -0.36 -3.19
N VAL A 64 4.02 -0.37 -3.67
CA VAL A 64 3.53 -1.37 -4.64
C VAL A 64 4.34 -1.31 -5.94
N LYS A 65 4.65 -0.12 -6.45
CA LYS A 65 5.48 0.04 -7.65
C LYS A 65 6.88 -0.54 -7.48
N ASN A 66 7.50 -0.36 -6.31
CA ASN A 66 8.84 -0.87 -6.08
C ASN A 66 8.86 -2.39 -5.86
N VAL A 67 7.88 -2.94 -5.14
CA VAL A 67 7.69 -4.40 -5.04
C VAL A 67 7.51 -4.99 -6.44
N SER A 68 6.63 -4.40 -7.25
CA SER A 68 6.36 -4.88 -8.61
C SER A 68 7.58 -4.77 -9.54
N ARG A 69 8.42 -3.74 -9.38
CA ARG A 69 9.70 -3.65 -10.12
C ARG A 69 10.67 -4.78 -9.78
N GLN A 70 10.63 -5.30 -8.55
CA GLN A 70 11.53 -6.37 -8.10
C GLN A 70 10.98 -7.77 -8.38
N TYR A 71 9.68 -7.99 -8.17
CA TYR A 71 9.06 -9.32 -8.23
C TYR A 71 8.12 -9.54 -9.43
N GLY A 72 7.81 -8.50 -10.21
CA GLY A 72 6.94 -8.54 -11.39
C GLY A 72 5.54 -7.98 -11.15
N ASP A 73 4.67 -8.09 -12.15
CA ASP A 73 3.33 -7.46 -12.11
C ASP A 73 2.31 -8.19 -11.21
N HIS A 74 2.56 -9.47 -10.91
CA HIS A 74 1.70 -10.29 -10.06
C HIS A 74 2.37 -10.45 -8.72
N ILE A 75 2.04 -9.56 -7.78
CA ILE A 75 2.58 -9.57 -6.43
C ILE A 75 1.53 -10.10 -5.45
N ASP A 76 1.96 -10.95 -4.53
CA ASP A 76 1.18 -11.38 -3.38
C ASP A 76 1.82 -10.85 -2.09
N TYR A 77 1.29 -11.28 -0.95
CA TYR A 77 1.80 -10.86 0.36
C TYR A 77 3.27 -11.23 0.59
N ASP A 78 3.72 -12.39 0.09
CA ASP A 78 5.09 -12.85 0.36
C ASP A 78 6.12 -11.92 -0.29
N GLU A 79 5.87 -11.44 -1.50
CA GLU A 79 6.75 -10.48 -2.19
C GLU A 79 6.77 -9.13 -1.46
N VAL A 80 5.63 -8.66 -0.96
CA VAL A 80 5.56 -7.41 -0.19
C VAL A 80 6.31 -7.54 1.14
N ALA A 81 6.11 -8.66 1.85
CA ALA A 81 6.78 -8.91 3.12
C ALA A 81 8.29 -9.04 2.93
N GLU A 82 8.73 -9.75 1.89
CA GLU A 82 10.16 -9.88 1.58
C GLU A 82 10.78 -8.53 1.22
N TYR A 83 10.13 -7.76 0.34
CA TYR A 83 10.60 -6.42 -0.04
C TYR A 83 10.78 -5.50 1.15
N VAL A 84 9.80 -5.50 2.07
CA VAL A 84 9.85 -4.68 3.29
C VAL A 84 11.03 -5.09 4.17
N LEU A 85 11.20 -6.39 4.41
CA LEU A 85 12.24 -6.92 5.30
C LEU A 85 13.67 -6.81 4.75
N GLU A 86 13.83 -6.74 3.42
CA GLU A 86 15.12 -6.54 2.75
C GLU A 86 15.57 -5.07 2.72
N ASN A 87 14.68 -4.12 3.00
CA ASN A 87 14.93 -2.70 2.79
C ASN A 87 14.98 -1.92 4.11
N ASP A 88 16.18 -1.52 4.52
CA ASP A 88 16.43 -0.77 5.76
C ASP A 88 15.61 0.54 5.87
N GLU A 89 15.27 1.19 4.75
CA GLU A 89 14.42 2.39 4.76
C GLU A 89 12.99 2.10 5.24
N LEU A 90 12.58 0.83 5.23
CA LEU A 90 11.29 0.32 5.67
C LEU A 90 11.37 -0.43 7.01
N GLU A 91 12.45 -0.26 7.78
CA GLU A 91 12.64 -0.91 9.09
C GLU A 91 11.43 -0.71 10.02
N TYR A 92 10.82 0.49 10.00
CA TYR A 92 9.62 0.80 10.79
C TYR A 92 8.38 -0.05 10.45
N MET A 93 8.42 -0.79 9.34
CA MET A 93 7.35 -1.68 8.88
C MET A 93 7.63 -3.16 9.16
N HIS A 94 8.84 -3.54 9.60
CA HIS A 94 9.23 -4.94 9.78
C HIS A 94 8.29 -5.70 10.72
N ASP A 95 7.87 -5.05 11.81
CA ASP A 95 6.94 -5.63 12.79
C ASP A 95 5.52 -5.84 12.24
N PHE A 96 5.16 -5.16 11.15
CA PHE A 96 3.83 -5.20 10.55
C PHE A 96 3.74 -6.15 9.34
N PHE A 97 4.88 -6.52 8.74
CA PHE A 97 4.96 -7.38 7.56
C PHE A 97 5.81 -8.65 7.82
N PRO A 98 5.45 -9.51 8.78
CA PRO A 98 6.19 -10.73 9.04
C PRO A 98 6.04 -11.74 7.89
N ARG A 99 7.09 -12.51 7.61
CA ARG A 99 6.99 -13.66 6.68
C ARG A 99 5.92 -14.63 7.14
N ARG A 100 5.10 -15.12 6.21
CA ARG A 100 4.13 -16.17 6.52
C ARG A 100 4.87 -17.41 7.00
N GLN A 101 4.37 -17.98 8.09
CA GLN A 101 4.89 -19.22 8.67
C GLN A 101 3.74 -20.17 8.93
N THR A 102 4.02 -21.47 8.84
CA THR A 102 3.03 -22.48 9.21
C THR A 102 2.85 -22.49 10.73
N TYR A 103 1.70 -22.97 11.18
CA TYR A 103 1.42 -23.15 12.61
C TYR A 103 2.49 -24.01 13.30
N GLU A 104 2.96 -25.07 12.63
CA GLU A 104 4.01 -25.95 13.14
C GLU A 104 5.34 -25.20 13.35
N MET A 105 5.75 -24.37 12.38
CA MET A 105 6.95 -23.53 12.51
C MET A 105 6.82 -22.55 13.67
N ALA A 106 5.68 -21.86 13.78
CA ALA A 106 5.43 -20.91 14.86
C ALA A 106 5.47 -21.58 16.25
N LEU A 107 4.89 -22.78 16.38
CA LEU A 107 4.88 -23.55 17.64
C LEU A 107 6.28 -24.04 18.02
N ASN A 108 7.09 -24.45 17.05
CA ASN A 108 8.46 -24.85 17.31
C ASN A 108 9.32 -23.64 17.73
N HIS A 109 9.13 -22.49 17.09
CA HIS A 109 9.80 -21.24 17.47
C HIS A 109 9.41 -20.75 18.87
N SER A 110 8.15 -20.89 19.28
CA SER A 110 7.74 -20.51 20.63
C SER A 110 8.34 -21.42 21.70
N ARG A 111 8.39 -22.73 21.45
CA ARG A 111 9.00 -23.71 22.36
C ARG A 111 10.50 -23.50 22.55
N ALA A 112 11.24 -23.24 21.45
CA ALA A 112 12.68 -23.01 21.52
C ALA A 112 13.04 -21.75 22.32
N ARG A 113 12.21 -20.69 22.25
CA ARG A 113 12.38 -19.46 23.05
C ARG A 113 12.15 -19.64 24.55
N ASP A 114 11.37 -20.64 24.95
CA ASP A 114 11.10 -20.94 26.36
C ASP A 114 12.19 -21.83 26.99
N GLU A 115 13.07 -22.43 26.17
CA GLU A 115 14.17 -23.31 26.57
C GLU A 115 15.53 -22.59 26.71
N GLU A 116 15.62 -21.31 26.31
CA GLU A 116 16.77 -20.39 26.52
C GLU A 116 16.61 -19.49 27.76
#